data_AF-D6TVD9-F1
#
_entry.id   AF-D6TVD9-F1
#
_cell.length_a   1.000
_cell.length_b   1.000
_cell.length_c   1.000
_cell.angle_alpha   90.00
_cell.angle_beta   90.00
_cell.angle_gamma   90.00
#
_symmetry.space_group_name_H-M   'P 1'
#
loop_
_entity.id
_entity.type
_entity.pdbx_description
1 polymer ?
#
loop_
_entity_poly.entity_id
_entity_poly.type
_entity_poly.pdbx_seq_one_letter_code
_entity_poly.pdbx_strand_id
1 'polypeptide(L)'
;MTIWLLIIGIGLLTYGLRLSFILGLGRVEMPALALRTLRFVPIAVLTAIIVPQLLLPSGAVDLSLHNPRWLAGLLAALIAWRTRNVFLTIVVGMLALWGLQALFV
;
A
#
# COMPACT_ATOMS: atom_id res chain seq x y z
N MET A 1 -31.31 8.02 3.36
CA MET A 1 -31.20 8.25 4.83
C MET A 1 -30.01 7.52 5.45
N THR A 2 -29.70 6.28 5.03
CA THR A 2 -28.56 5.49 5.54
C THR A 2 -27.17 6.10 5.23
N ILE A 3 -26.99 6.75 4.09
CA ILE A 3 -25.70 7.36 3.70
C ILE A 3 -25.30 8.49 4.66
N TRP A 4 -26.25 9.32 5.08
CA TRP A 4 -25.99 10.41 6.04
C TRP A 4 -25.57 9.88 7.42
N LEU A 5 -26.22 8.81 7.90
CA LEU A 5 -25.82 8.12 9.13
C LEU A 5 -24.42 7.50 9.02
N LEU A 6 -24.07 6.92 7.87
CA LEU A 6 -22.72 6.38 7.61
C LEU A 6 -21.65 7.47 7.61
N ILE A 7 -21.92 8.60 6.93
CA ILE A 7 -20.98 9.73 6.88
C ILE A 7 -20.73 10.26 8.30
N ILE A 8 -21.79 10.51 9.07
CA ILE A 8 -21.68 11.00 10.45
C ILE A 8 -20.99 9.95 11.32
N GLY A 9 -21.35 8.67 11.19
CA GLY A 9 -20.75 7.58 11.96
C GLY A 9 -19.25 7.41 11.71
N ILE A 10 -18.82 7.38 10.44
CA ILE A 10 -17.40 7.29 10.07
C ILE A 10 -16.65 8.56 10.51
N GLY A 11 -17.27 9.73 10.36
CA GLY A 11 -16.70 10.99 10.83
C GLY A 11 -16.44 10.97 12.34
N LEU A 12 -17.43 10.54 13.12
CA LEU A 12 -17.32 10.41 14.58
C LEU A 12 -16.25 9.39 14.98
N LEU A 13 -16.21 8.23 14.31
CA LEU A 13 -15.21 7.19 14.59
C LEU A 13 -13.79 7.69 14.29
N THR A 14 -13.60 8.35 13.16
CA THR A 14 -12.29 8.87 12.73
C THR A 14 -11.80 9.95 13.68
N TYR A 15 -12.67 10.90 14.05
CA TYR A 15 -12.35 11.92 15.04
C TYR A 15 -12.16 11.31 16.43
N GLY A 16 -12.98 10.34 16.83
CA GLY A 16 -12.88 9.66 18.12
C GLY A 16 -11.57 8.91 18.28
N LEU A 17 -11.09 8.22 17.24
CA LEU A 17 -9.77 7.60 17.24
C LEU A 17 -8.66 8.65 17.34
N ARG A 18 -8.75 9.73 16.55
CA ARG A 18 -7.75 10.82 16.57
C ARG A 18 -7.70 11.55 17.92
N LEU A 19 -8.86 11.84 18.49
CA LEU A 19 -9.02 12.48 19.80
C LEU A 19 -8.64 11.55 20.94
N SER A 20 -8.88 10.24 20.83
CA SER A 20 -8.41 9.25 21.81
C SER A 20 -6.88 9.27 21.93
N PHE A 21 -6.16 9.41 20.81
CA PHE A 21 -4.72 9.63 20.85
C PHE A 21 -4.37 10.99 21.47
N ILE A 22 -5.04 12.09 21.11
CA ILE A 22 -4.69 13.43 21.62
C ILE A 22 -5.01 13.61 23.12
N LEU A 23 -6.19 13.18 23.58
CA LEU A 23 -6.61 13.26 24.99
C LEU A 23 -5.94 12.19 25.86
N GLY A 24 -5.69 10.99 25.33
CA GLY A 24 -4.96 9.94 26.03
C GLY A 24 -3.47 10.23 26.22
N LEU A 25 -2.87 11.03 25.32
CA LEU A 25 -1.44 11.38 25.34
C LEU A 25 -1.07 12.41 26.40
N GLY A 26 -2.03 13.12 26.99
CA GLY A 26 -1.77 14.08 28.06
C GLY A 26 -1.25 13.45 29.36
N ARG A 27 -1.26 12.11 29.49
CA ARG A 27 -0.79 11.38 30.68
C ARG A 27 0.25 10.29 30.41
N VAL A 28 0.57 10.00 29.15
CA VAL A 28 1.53 8.97 28.77
C VAL A 28 2.58 9.64 27.88
N GLU A 29 3.76 9.92 28.45
CA GLU A 29 4.91 10.34 27.66
C GLU A 29 5.18 9.27 26.60
N MET A 30 4.79 9.52 25.36
CA MET A 30 5.04 8.58 24.28
C MET A 30 6.55 8.39 24.15
N PRO A 31 7.08 7.17 24.36
CA PRO A 31 8.51 6.93 24.19
C PRO A 31 8.88 7.30 22.76
N ALA A 32 9.99 8.01 22.58
CA ALA A 32 10.45 8.50 21.28
C ALA A 32 10.49 7.39 20.20
N LEU A 33 10.66 6.13 20.62
CA LEU A 33 10.54 4.93 19.80
C LEU A 33 9.15 4.78 19.13
N ALA A 34 8.05 4.95 19.87
CA ALA A 34 6.71 4.79 19.32
C ALA A 34 6.40 5.85 18.24
N LEU A 35 6.74 7.11 18.50
CA LEU A 35 6.61 8.21 17.53
C LEU A 35 7.48 7.97 16.29
N ARG A 36 8.70 7.46 16.48
CA ARG A 36 9.60 7.13 15.38
C ARG A 36 9.06 5.99 14.52
N THR A 37 8.42 4.98 15.12
CA THR A 37 7.80 3.85 14.42
C THR A 37 6.51 4.27 13.71
N LEU A 38 5.69 5.13 14.31
CA LEU A 38 4.46 5.67 13.71
C LEU A 38 4.71 6.37 12.36
N ARG A 39 5.86 7.03 12.18
CA ARG A 39 6.26 7.61 10.89
C ARG A 39 6.48 6.56 9.78
N PHE A 40 6.81 5.32 10.13
CA PHE A 40 7.00 4.23 9.16
C PHE A 40 5.72 3.45 8.86
N VAL A 41 4.65 3.66 9.63
CA VAL A 41 3.36 2.99 9.41
C VAL A 41 2.82 3.24 8.00
N PRO A 42 2.81 4.47 7.44
CA PRO A 42 2.24 4.70 6.11
C PRO A 42 2.94 3.89 5.01
N ILE A 43 4.28 3.89 4.99
CA ILE A 43 5.05 3.15 3.97
C ILE A 43 4.93 1.63 4.18
N ALA A 44 4.90 1.17 5.44
CA ALA A 44 4.73 -0.24 5.77
C ALA A 44 3.36 -0.77 5.33
N VAL A 45 2.29 -0.01 5.59
CA VAL A 45 0.92 -0.38 5.18
C VAL A 45 0.80 -0.40 3.66
N LEU A 46 1.31 0.61 2.95
CA LEU A 46 1.30 0.62 1.48
C LEU A 46 2.03 -0.60 0.92
N THR A 47 3.20 -0.92 1.48
CA THR A 47 3.97 -2.10 1.07
C THR A 47 3.20 -3.39 1.36
N ALA A 48 2.59 -3.51 2.54
CA ALA A 48 1.81 -4.68 2.93
C ALA A 48 0.54 -4.88 2.07
N ILE A 49 0.00 -3.84 1.44
CA ILE A 49 -1.13 -3.95 0.51
C ILE A 49 -0.64 -4.33 -0.89
N ILE A 50 0.42 -3.68 -1.39
CA ILE A 50 0.90 -3.85 -2.76
C ILE A 50 1.58 -5.19 -2.95
N VAL A 51 2.41 -5.61 -2.00
CA VAL A 51 3.20 -6.85 -2.08
C VAL A 51 2.31 -8.08 -2.31
N PRO A 52 1.30 -8.41 -1.48
CA PRO A 52 0.47 -9.59 -1.74
C PRO A 52 -0.32 -9.51 -3.05
N GLN A 53 -0.72 -8.31 -3.49
CA GLN A 53 -1.37 -8.13 -4.79
C GLN A 53 -0.46 -8.48 -5.97
N LEU A 54 0.86 -8.29 -5.81
CA LEU A 54 1.86 -8.69 -6.79
C LEU A 54 2.20 -10.18 -6.69
N LEU A 55 2.33 -10.69 -5.46
CA LEU A 55 2.87 -12.03 -5.22
C LEU A 55 1.82 -13.15 -5.25
N LEU A 56 0.58 -12.88 -4.82
CA LEU A 56 -0.51 -13.86 -4.69
C LEU A 56 -1.81 -13.31 -5.31
N PRO A 57 -1.89 -13.11 -6.63
CA PRO A 57 -3.07 -12.49 -7.24
C PRO A 57 -4.35 -13.35 -7.13
N SER A 58 -4.21 -14.66 -6.90
CA SER A 58 -5.30 -15.64 -6.88
C SER A 58 -5.37 -16.47 -5.59
N GLY A 59 -4.66 -16.08 -4.53
CA GLY A 59 -4.65 -16.80 -3.25
C GLY A 59 -3.71 -18.02 -3.19
N ALA A 60 -3.06 -18.38 -4.29
CA ALA A 60 -1.97 -19.36 -4.33
C ALA A 60 -0.64 -18.66 -4.67
N VAL A 61 0.44 -19.11 -4.03
CA VAL A 61 1.81 -18.64 -4.34
C VAL A 61 2.25 -19.27 -5.65
N ASP A 62 1.88 -18.66 -6.77
CA ASP A 62 2.37 -19.05 -8.09
C ASP A 62 3.73 -18.38 -8.36
N LEU A 63 4.79 -19.01 -7.85
CA LEU A 63 6.19 -18.73 -8.19
C LEU A 63 6.60 -19.30 -9.55
N SER A 64 5.64 -19.76 -10.36
CA SER A 64 5.90 -20.25 -11.70
C SER A 64 6.36 -19.09 -12.59
N LEU A 65 7.45 -19.28 -13.34
CA LEU A 65 7.98 -18.36 -14.37
C LEU A 65 6.94 -17.99 -15.45
N HIS A 66 5.78 -18.63 -15.43
CA HIS A 66 4.64 -18.39 -16.29
C HIS A 66 3.66 -17.33 -15.75
N ASN A 67 3.88 -16.78 -14.54
CA ASN A 67 2.99 -15.77 -13.97
C ASN A 67 3.51 -14.34 -14.22
N PRO A 68 2.96 -13.60 -15.21
CA PRO A 68 3.49 -12.32 -15.66
C PRO A 68 3.46 -11.22 -14.58
N ARG A 69 2.65 -11.36 -13.52
CA ARG A 69 2.43 -10.31 -12.50
C ARG A 69 3.60 -10.19 -11.51
N TRP A 70 4.24 -11.30 -11.14
CA TRP A 70 5.41 -11.29 -10.27
C TRP A 70 6.63 -10.68 -10.98
N LEU A 71 6.85 -11.07 -12.24
CA LEU A 71 7.94 -10.55 -13.07
C LEU A 71 7.74 -9.06 -13.39
N ALA A 72 6.51 -8.64 -13.72
CA ALA A 72 6.15 -7.25 -13.93
C ALA A 72 6.34 -6.40 -12.66
N GLY A 73 5.97 -6.93 -11.49
CA GLY A 73 6.19 -6.28 -10.19
C GLY A 73 7.68 -6.09 -9.88
N LEU A 74 8.50 -7.10 -10.12
CA LEU A 74 9.95 -7.03 -9.91
C LEU A 74 10.62 -6.03 -10.86
N LEU A 75 10.24 -6.04 -12.14
CA LEU A 75 10.72 -5.07 -13.13
C LEU A 75 10.30 -3.64 -12.75
N ALA A 76 9.04 -3.44 -12.37
CA ALA A 76 8.55 -2.14 -11.91
C ALA A 76 9.31 -1.65 -10.67
N ALA A 77 9.61 -2.53 -9.71
CA ALA A 77 10.41 -2.19 -8.53
C ALA A 77 11.86 -1.81 -8.89
N LEU A 78 12.49 -2.55 -9.81
CA LEU A 78 13.85 -2.27 -10.27
C LEU A 78 13.93 -0.91 -10.98
N ILE A 79 12.93 -0.60 -11.79
CA ILE A 79 12.82 0.67 -12.52
C ILE A 79 12.48 1.81 -11.56
N ALA A 80 11.60 1.60 -10.58
CA ALA A 80 11.32 2.58 -9.52
C ALA A 80 12.60 2.98 -8.78
N TRP A 81 13.42 1.98 -8.44
CA TRP A 81 14.68 2.18 -7.74
C TRP A 81 15.71 2.95 -8.59
N ARG A 82 15.77 2.67 -9.89
CA ARG A 82 16.72 3.33 -10.80
C ARG A 82 16.30 4.76 -11.15
N THR A 83 15.01 5.00 -11.38
CA THR A 83 14.54 6.22 -12.05
C THR A 83 14.16 7.33 -11.08
N ARG A 84 13.84 6.98 -9.81
CA ARG A 84 13.45 7.92 -8.73
C ARG A 84 12.31 8.90 -9.13
N ASN A 85 11.61 8.62 -10.23
CA ASN A 85 10.57 9.44 -10.85
C ASN A 85 9.29 8.61 -10.95
N VAL A 86 8.29 8.98 -10.14
CA VAL A 86 7.01 8.27 -10.01
C VAL A 86 6.29 8.12 -11.34
N PHE A 87 6.34 9.15 -12.20
CA PHE A 87 5.65 9.12 -13.50
C PHE A 87 6.25 8.08 -14.45
N LEU A 88 7.59 8.02 -14.53
CA LEU A 88 8.28 7.01 -15.31
C LEU A 88 8.04 5.60 -14.77
N THR A 89 7.99 5.44 -13.44
CA THR A 89 7.66 4.15 -12.82
C THR A 89 6.27 3.66 -13.22
N ILE A 90 5.27 4.56 -13.24
CA ILE A 90 3.90 4.22 -13.65
C ILE A 90 3.87 3.82 -15.13
N VAL A 91 4.44 4.65 -16.01
CA VAL A 91 4.42 4.40 -17.45
C VAL A 91 5.14 3.10 -17.79
N VAL A 92 6.35 2.89 -17.27
CA VAL A 92 7.13 1.68 -17.55
C VAL A 92 6.49 0.45 -16.90
N GLY A 93 5.95 0.58 -15.69
CA GLY A 93 5.22 -0.49 -15.02
C GLY A 93 3.97 -0.92 -15.80
N MET A 94 3.20 0.03 -16.33
CA MET A 94 2.04 -0.25 -17.19
C MET A 94 2.46 -0.89 -18.51
N LEU A 95 3.51 -0.38 -19.17
CA LEU A 95 4.02 -0.97 -20.41
C LEU A 95 4.58 -2.39 -20.21
N ALA A 96 5.27 -2.65 -19.09
CA ALA A 96 5.76 -3.98 -18.76
C ALA A 96 4.60 -4.94 -18.48
N LEU A 97 3.58 -4.49 -17.73
CA LEU A 97 2.39 -5.29 -17.44
C LEU A 97 1.62 -5.61 -18.72
N TRP A 98 1.36 -4.63 -19.57
CA TRP A 98 0.68 -4.83 -20.85
C TRP A 98 1.50 -5.66 -21.84
N GLY A 99 2.81 -5.46 -21.91
CA GLY A 99 3.69 -6.27 -22.76
C GLY A 99 3.73 -7.74 -22.34
N LEU A 100 3.82 -8.01 -21.04
CA LEU A 100 3.76 -9.36 -20.49
C LEU A 100 2.35 -9.96 -20.64
N GLN A 101 1.28 -9.17 -20.49
CA GLN A 101 -0.09 -9.64 -20.67
C GLN A 101 -0.41 -9.96 -22.13
N ALA A 102 0.15 -9.21 -23.09
CA ALA A 102 -0.02 -9.47 -24.52
C ALA A 102 0.80 -10.68 -25.03
N LEU A 103 1.88 -11.06 -24.33
CA LEU A 103 2.73 -12.20 -24.68
C LEU A 103 2.22 -13.55 -24.10
N PHE A 104 1.35 -13.48 -23.10
CA PHE A 104 0.79 -14.64 -22.37
C PHE A 104 -0.72 -14.84 -22.60
N VAL A 105 -1.32 -14.15 -23.58
CA VAL A 105 -2.67 -14.40 -24.12
C VAL A 105 -2.54 -15.16 -25.43
#